data_AF-A0A2R6JBN5-F1
#
_entry.id   AF-A0A2R6JBN5-F1
#
_cell.length_a   1.000
_cell.length_b   1.000
_cell.length_c   1.000
_cell.angle_alpha   90.00
_cell.angle_beta   90.00
_cell.angle_gamma   90.00
#
_symmetry.space_group_name_H-M   'P 1'
#
loop_
_entity.id
_entity.type
_entity.pdbx_description
1 polymer ?
#
loop_
_entity_poly.entity_id
_entity_poly.type
_entity_poly.pdbx_seq_one_letter_code
_entity_poly.pdbx_strand_id
1 'polypeptide(L)' 'MRQRHETHTDATGDDHGNLDDEYVVFENAGDEPLDLSGWRVRDEAGHTYVFPDGFIVVAGGRVRLHMGDGTDMGAELY' A
#
# COMPACT_ATOMS: atom_id res chain seq x y z
N MET A 1 15.30 -3.03 -8.01
CA MET A 1 14.26 -2.48 -7.11
C MET A 1 14.79 -1.20 -6.49
N ARG A 2 14.24 -0.03 -6.83
CA ARG A 2 14.56 1.23 -6.12
C ARG A 2 13.31 1.61 -5.35
N GLN A 3 13.36 1.50 -4.03
CA GLN A 3 12.30 2.00 -3.16
C GLN A 3 12.54 3.49 -2.96
N ARG A 4 11.60 4.35 -3.37
CA ARG A 4 11.54 5.72 -2.85
C ARG A 4 10.54 5.72 -1.70
N HIS A 5 11.06 5.92 -0.49
CA HIS A 5 10.25 6.24 0.69
C HIS A 5 9.98 7.75 0.65
N GLU A 6 8.75 8.15 0.35
CA GLU A 6 8.22 9.47 0.75
C GLU A 6 7.27 9.21 1.92
N THR A 7 7.82 9.18 3.13
CA THR A 7 7.03 9.25 4.36
C THR A 7 6.65 10.71 4.59
N HIS A 8 5.39 11.06 4.31
CA HIS A 8 4.84 12.36 4.68
C HIS A 8 4.52 12.34 6.18
N THR A 9 5.55 12.50 7.00
CA THR A 9 5.42 12.57 8.47
C THR A 9 5.53 14.04 8.91
N ASP A 10 4.51 14.84 8.63
CA ASP A 10 4.34 16.14 9.33
C ASP A 10 3.54 15.86 10.61
N ALA A 11 4.22 15.29 11.60
CA ALA A 11 3.65 15.09 12.93
C ALA A 11 3.78 16.40 13.73
N THR A 12 2.96 17.39 13.38
CA THR A 12 2.76 18.59 14.20
C THR A 12 1.31 18.66 14.70
N GLY A 13 1.11 18.22 15.94
CA GLY A 13 0.01 18.67 16.79
C GLY A 13 -1.24 17.79 16.79
N ASP A 14 -1.72 17.50 18.00
CA ASP A 14 -3.09 17.15 18.39
C ASP A 14 -4.12 17.02 17.24
N ASP A 15 -4.67 15.83 17.03
CA ASP A 15 -6.10 15.57 17.27
C ASP A 15 -6.50 14.15 16.85
N HIS A 16 -7.48 13.64 17.58
CA HIS A 16 -7.92 12.25 17.72
C HIS A 16 -8.66 11.65 16.50
N GLY A 17 -8.22 11.88 15.24
CA GLY A 17 -9.10 11.62 14.10
C GLY A 17 -8.53 11.45 12.69
N ASN A 18 -7.31 10.94 12.48
CA ASN A 18 -6.85 10.53 11.14
C ASN A 18 -5.86 9.36 11.23
N LEU A 19 -6.39 8.16 11.50
CA LEU A 19 -5.67 6.91 11.15
C LEU A 19 -5.90 6.54 9.66
N ASP A 20 -6.71 7.33 8.94
CA ASP A 20 -7.08 7.11 7.54
C ASP A 20 -5.98 7.58 6.54
N ASP A 21 -4.94 8.27 7.01
CA ASP A 21 -3.86 8.85 6.19
C ASP A 21 -2.61 7.93 6.05
N GLU A 22 -2.55 6.78 6.72
CA GLU A 22 -1.41 5.87 6.62
C GLU A 22 -1.57 4.90 5.44
N TYR A 23 -0.70 5.04 4.44
CA TYR A 23 -0.69 4.16 3.27
C TYR A 23 0.73 3.83 2.79
N VAL A 24 0.86 2.68 2.14
CA VAL A 24 2.07 2.22 1.44
C VAL A 24 1.79 2.19 -0.05
N VAL A 25 2.68 2.75 -0.86
CA VAL A 25 2.59 2.68 -2.32
C VAL A 25 3.58 1.66 -2.86
N PHE A 26 3.08 0.68 -3.61
CA PHE A 26 3.91 -0.23 -4.38
C PHE A 26 3.93 0.24 -5.83
N GLU A 27 5.13 0.49 -6.34
CA GLU A 27 5.37 0.86 -7.74
C GLU A 27 6.08 -0.28 -8.46
N ASN A 28 5.51 -0.74 -9.57
CA ASN A 28 6.21 -1.62 -10.49
C ASN A 28 7.09 -0.77 -11.43
N ALA A 29 8.33 -0.51 -11.00
CA ALA A 29 9.31 0.25 -11.77
C ALA A 29 9.97 -0.56 -12.92
N GLY A 30 9.49 -1.77 -13.21
CA GLY A 30 9.95 -2.59 -14.33
C GLY A 30 9.14 -2.38 -15.61
N ASP A 31 9.60 -3.00 -16.69
CA ASP A 31 8.97 -2.97 -18.01
C ASP A 31 8.01 -4.16 -18.26
N GLU A 32 7.88 -5.07 -17.29
CA GLU A 32 7.00 -6.25 -17.34
C GLU A 32 5.95 -6.20 -16.22
N PRO A 33 4.76 -6.81 -16.39
CA PRO A 33 3.77 -6.91 -15.33
C PRO A 33 4.32 -7.67 -14.11
N LEU A 34 4.01 -7.18 -12.92
CA LEU A 34 4.42 -7.75 -11.64
C LEU A 34 3.21 -8.42 -10.97
N ASP A 35 3.32 -9.72 -10.73
CA ASP A 35 2.34 -10.49 -9.97
C ASP A 35 2.63 -10.39 -8.47
N LEU A 36 1.67 -9.83 -7.73
CA LEU A 36 1.71 -9.72 -6.27
C LEU A 36 0.79 -10.74 -5.59
N SER A 37 0.25 -11.72 -6.33
CA SER A 37 -0.64 -12.74 -5.79
C SER A 37 -0.07 -13.40 -4.54
N GLY A 38 -0.82 -13.34 -3.43
CA GLY A 38 -0.43 -13.94 -2.15
C GLY A 38 0.69 -13.22 -1.38
N TRP A 39 1.15 -12.05 -1.85
CA TRP A 39 2.05 -11.20 -1.08
C TRP A 39 1.39 -10.74 0.22
N ARG A 40 2.22 -10.51 1.24
CA ARG A 40 1.76 -10.09 2.57
C ARG A 40 2.47 -8.83 3.00
N VAL A 41 1.69 -7.88 3.49
CA VAL A 41 2.18 -6.66 4.14
C VAL A 41 1.73 -6.73 5.58
N ARG A 42 2.67 -6.50 6.50
CA ARG A 42 2.41 -6.51 7.94
C ARG A 42 2.92 -5.22 8.54
N ASP A 43 2.08 -4.53 9.30
CA ASP A 43 2.45 -3.32 10.02
C ASP A 43 2.98 -3.64 11.43
N GLU A 44 3.46 -2.61 12.14
CA GLU A 44 4.07 -2.75 13.47
C GLU A 44 3.06 -3.10 14.58
N ALA A 45 1.79 -2.71 14.45
CA ALA A 45 0.68 -3.14 15.30
C ALA A 45 0.23 -4.58 15.00
N GLY A 46 0.61 -5.11 13.83
CA GLY A 46 0.52 -6.53 13.50
C GLY A 46 -0.68 -6.95 12.66
N HIS A 47 -1.41 -6.01 12.05
CA HIS A 47 -2.35 -6.33 10.99
C HIS A 47 -1.62 -6.88 9.77
N THR A 48 -2.32 -7.69 8.98
CA THR A 48 -1.72 -8.31 7.80
C THR A 48 -2.68 -8.22 6.64
N TYR A 49 -2.28 -7.50 5.60
CA TYR A 49 -2.97 -7.50 4.32
C TYR A 49 -2.37 -8.58 3.41
N VAL A 50 -3.24 -9.31 2.70
CA VAL A 50 -2.84 -10.34 1.74
C VAL A 50 -3.41 -9.98 0.38
N PHE A 51 -2.54 -9.77 -0.61
CA PHE A 51 -2.95 -9.48 -1.96
C PHE A 51 -3.75 -10.66 -2.56
N PRO A 52 -4.91 -10.40 -3.20
CA PRO A 52 -5.74 -11.45 -3.75
C PRO A 52 -5.04 -12.17 -4.91
N ASP A 53 -5.52 -13.38 -5.20
CA ASP A 53 -5.04 -14.16 -6.34
C ASP A 53 -5.30 -13.41 -7.66
N GLY A 54 -4.31 -13.40 -8.55
CA GLY A 54 -4.36 -12.67 -9.82
C GLY A 54 -4.13 -11.16 -9.70
N PHE A 55 -3.61 -10.66 -8.57
CA PHE A 55 -3.33 -9.22 -8.43
C PHE A 55 -2.06 -8.83 -9.21
N ILE A 56 -2.26 -8.21 -10.37
CA ILE A 56 -1.18 -7.79 -11.28
C ILE A 56 -1.02 -6.27 -11.26
N VAL A 57 0.20 -5.80 -11.04
CA VAL A 57 0.60 -4.41 -11.27
C VAL A 57 1.31 -4.32 -12.60
N VAL A 58 0.71 -3.64 -13.57
CA VAL A 58 1.29 -3.43 -14.90
C VAL A 58 2.63 -2.68 -14.83
N ALA A 59 3.45 -2.77 -15.88
CA ALA A 59 4.70 -2.01 -15.99
C ALA A 59 4.46 -0.51 -15.78
N GLY A 60 5.24 0.12 -14.91
CA GLY A 60 5.06 1.52 -14.49
C GLY A 60 3.81 1.79 -13.64
N GLY A 61 3.05 0.75 -13.30
CA GLY A 61 1.83 0.82 -12.49
C GLY A 61 2.13 1.02 -11.01
N ARG A 62 1.12 1.50 -10.27
CA ARG A 62 1.18 1.67 -8.82
C ARG A 62 -0.11 1.21 -8.14
N VAL A 63 0.03 0.70 -6.93
CA VAL A 63 -1.08 0.36 -6.03
C VAL A 63 -0.82 1.00 -4.67
N ARG A 64 -1.88 1.45 -4.02
CA ARG A 64 -1.84 2.02 -2.66
C ARG A 64 -2.54 1.07 -1.72
N LEU A 65 -1.89 0.74 -0.61
CA LEU A 65 -2.46 -0.03 0.49
C LEU A 65 -2.60 0.90 1.69
N HIS A 66 -3.83 1.21 2.08
CA HIS A 66 -4.17 1.91 3.30
C HIS A 66 -4.07 0.93 4.48
N MET A 67 -3.64 1.39 5.65
CA MET A 67 -3.47 0.56 6.84
C MET A 67 -4.66 0.69 7.81
N GLY A 68 -5.75 1.32 7.35
CA GLY A 68 -7.01 1.50 8.05
C GLY A 68 -8.15 0.70 7.41
N ASP A 69 -9.31 0.66 8.07
CA ASP A 69 -10.48 -0.08 7.60
C ASP A 69 -11.04 0.46 6.27
N GLY A 70 -11.33 -0.43 5.32
CA GLY A 70 -11.97 -0.06 4.07
C GLY A 70 -12.33 -1.26 3.20
N THR A 71 -12.57 -1.02 1.91
CA THR A 71 -12.87 -2.07 0.94
C THR A 71 -12.03 -1.84 -0.30
N ASP A 72 -11.34 -2.88 -0.75
CA ASP A 72 -10.51 -2.83 -1.94
C ASP A 72 -11.30 -2.33 -3.16
N MET A 73 -10.78 -1.27 -3.80
CA MET A 73 -11.32 -0.69 -5.03
C MET A 73 -10.19 -0.48 -6.04
N GLY A 74 -9.98 -1.48 -6.90
CA GLY A 74 -9.02 -1.38 -8.01
C GLY A 74 -7.57 -1.27 -7.53
N ALA A 75 -7.01 -0.06 -7.53
CA ALA A 75 -5.62 0.22 -7.12
C ALA A 75 -5.52 0.81 -5.69
N GLU A 76 -6.64 0.88 -4.98
CA GLU A 76 -6.74 1.30 -3.58
C GLU A 76 -7.13 0.06 -2.78
N LEU A 77 -6.23 -0.38 -1.90
CA LEU A 77 -6.39 -1.55 -1.04
C LEU A 77 -6.45 -1.10 0.42
N TYR A 78 -7.14 -1.84 1.28
CA TYR A 78 -7.32 -1.54 2.71
C TYR A 78 -7.07 -2.78 3.58
#